data_AF-A0A9X3V8V5-F1
#
_entry.id   AF-A0A9X3V8V5-F1
#
_cell.length_a   1.000
_cell.length_b   1.000
_cell.length_c   1.000
_cell.angle_alpha   90.00
_cell.angle_beta   90.00
_cell.angle_gamma   90.00
#
_symmetry.space_group_name_H-M   'P 1'
#
loop_
_entity.id
_entity.type
_entity.pdbx_description
1 polymer ?
#
loop_
_entity_poly.entity_id
_entity_poly.type
_entity_poly.pdbx_seq_one_letter_code
_entity_poly.pdbx_strand_id
1 'polypeptide(L)'
;MIETTAQLAARDQAIGPTILLASGRYFNFERPEETPISVEDVAHALSKLCRFTGHCRGFYSVAQHAVLVSYLVPPEHAFHALHHDDVEAVMGDMSSPLKRLLPEYKALEHRVEAAILAQFGLPAAMPAEVKHADLVALRTEQRDLMHIAGGRWPSLDGIEPSNMHTLEPMEPEMARRAYLARHFQLLPANRVDPTPESDAPANDAKHYIPDPGADGWVSERVWKGTPYDLMRLRRGLVYRTAEDAEARARHMAAAHAGSAAIGCTCPSGDGSLRWPCPTHPPAGAPT
;
A
#
# COMPACT_ATOMS: atom_id res chain seq x y z
N MET A 1 -3.47 -8.27 35.29
CA MET A 1 -2.20 -8.51 35.99
C MET A 1 -1.33 -7.30 35.72
N ILE A 2 -0.82 -6.64 36.76
CA ILE A 2 -0.01 -5.42 36.61
C ILE A 2 1.43 -5.88 36.41
N GLU A 3 2.00 -5.63 35.22
CA GLU A 3 3.41 -5.93 34.93
C GLU A 3 4.32 -5.11 35.86
N THR A 4 5.37 -5.74 36.38
CA THR A 4 6.31 -5.10 37.30
C THR A 4 7.33 -4.23 36.56
N THR A 5 7.83 -3.19 37.23
CA THR A 5 8.85 -2.25 36.69
C THR A 5 10.12 -2.96 36.19
N ALA A 6 10.46 -4.13 36.75
CA ALA A 6 11.57 -4.97 36.30
C ALA A 6 11.30 -5.68 34.96
N GLN A 7 10.05 -6.03 34.66
CA GLN A 7 9.65 -6.64 33.39
C GLN A 7 9.60 -5.59 32.25
N LEU A 8 9.26 -4.35 32.57
CA LEU A 8 9.37 -3.22 31.63
C LEU A 8 10.84 -2.85 31.36
N ALA A 9 11.69 -2.84 32.39
CA ALA A 9 13.12 -2.53 32.26
C ALA A 9 13.94 -3.59 31.48
N ALA A 10 13.46 -4.83 31.38
CA ALA A 10 14.09 -5.89 30.58
C ALA A 10 13.81 -5.75 29.07
N ARG A 11 12.81 -4.95 28.67
CA ARG A 11 12.45 -4.70 27.26
C ARG A 11 13.34 -3.64 26.58
N ASP A 12 14.12 -2.89 27.37
CA ASP A 12 14.94 -1.75 26.90
C ASP A 12 16.46 -2.03 26.92
N GLN A 13 16.88 -3.30 26.83
CA GLN A 13 18.30 -3.66 26.88
C GLN A 13 18.75 -4.42 25.63
N ALA A 14 19.94 -4.10 25.13
CA ALA A 14 20.63 -4.79 24.04
C ALA A 14 21.15 -6.18 24.47
N ILE A 15 20.26 -7.07 24.88
CA ILE A 15 20.60 -8.44 25.30
C ILE A 15 20.17 -9.42 24.22
N GLY A 16 21.10 -10.25 23.73
CA GLY A 16 20.84 -11.25 22.71
C GLY A 16 20.74 -10.65 21.29
N PRO A 17 20.13 -11.38 20.34
CA PRO A 17 19.94 -10.89 18.98
C PRO A 17 18.79 -9.87 18.96
N THR A 18 19.13 -8.61 19.23
CA THR A 18 18.18 -7.48 19.23
C THR A 18 18.65 -6.33 18.33
N ILE A 19 17.70 -5.48 17.93
CA ILE A 19 17.96 -4.22 17.21
C ILE A 19 17.22 -3.06 17.88
N LEU A 20 17.86 -1.90 17.99
CA LEU A 20 17.23 -0.68 18.52
C LEU A 20 16.36 -0.03 17.43
N LEU A 21 15.07 0.13 17.72
CA LEU A 21 14.09 0.75 16.83
C LEU A 21 14.12 2.29 16.92
N ALA A 22 13.44 2.95 15.99
CA ALA A 22 13.37 4.42 15.94
C ALA A 22 12.69 5.03 17.19
N SER A 23 11.77 4.29 17.81
CA SER A 23 11.11 4.67 19.07
C SER A 23 12.03 4.58 20.29
N GLY A 24 13.24 4.01 20.15
CA GLY A 24 14.14 3.72 21.27
C GLY A 24 13.87 2.38 21.99
N ARG A 25 12.93 1.56 21.52
CA ARG A 25 12.67 0.21 22.03
C ARG A 25 13.53 -0.82 21.28
N TYR A 26 13.84 -1.95 21.91
CA TYR A 26 14.53 -3.05 21.23
C TYR A 26 13.55 -4.04 20.60
N PHE A 27 13.84 -4.46 19.36
CA PHE A 27 13.20 -5.60 18.71
C PHE A 27 14.02 -6.87 18.92
N ASN A 28 13.41 -7.97 19.42
CA ASN A 28 14.09 -9.23 19.69
C ASN A 28 13.75 -10.31 18.65
N PHE A 29 14.74 -10.76 17.89
CA PHE A 29 14.56 -11.75 16.83
C PHE A 29 14.28 -13.17 17.34
N GLU A 30 14.62 -13.51 18.58
CA GLU A 30 14.30 -14.81 19.20
C GLU A 30 12.85 -14.88 19.71
N ARG A 31 12.27 -13.73 20.08
CA ARG A 31 10.92 -13.60 20.66
C ARG A 31 10.13 -12.48 19.95
N PRO A 32 9.98 -12.53 18.61
CA PRO A 32 9.28 -11.48 17.86
C PRO A 32 7.81 -11.34 18.26
N GLU A 33 7.19 -12.43 18.74
CA GLU A 33 5.78 -12.44 19.19
C GLU A 33 5.56 -11.64 20.48
N GLU A 34 6.63 -11.41 21.26
CA GLU A 34 6.58 -10.70 22.54
C GLU A 34 7.13 -9.27 22.44
N THR A 35 7.57 -8.89 21.24
CA THR A 35 8.27 -7.64 21.03
C THR A 35 7.41 -6.66 20.23
N PRO A 36 6.88 -5.61 20.88
CA PRO A 36 6.02 -4.66 20.21
C PRO A 36 6.81 -3.81 19.20
N ILE A 37 6.25 -3.60 18.03
CA ILE A 37 6.72 -2.64 17.02
C ILE A 37 5.56 -1.72 16.66
N SER A 38 5.79 -0.40 16.61
CA SER A 38 4.73 0.53 16.19
C SER A 38 4.75 0.76 14.69
N VAL A 39 3.64 1.28 14.16
CA VAL A 39 3.58 1.69 12.74
C VAL A 39 4.59 2.80 12.44
N GLU A 40 4.94 3.66 13.41
CA GLU A 40 5.97 4.68 13.26
C GLU A 40 7.37 4.07 13.11
N ASP A 41 7.69 3.02 13.86
CA ASP A 41 8.95 2.27 13.73
C ASP A 41 9.08 1.66 12.33
N VAL A 42 8.01 1.00 11.87
CA VAL A 42 7.92 0.42 10.52
C VAL A 42 8.09 1.50 9.46
N ALA A 43 7.24 2.53 9.48
CA ALA A 43 7.27 3.59 8.49
C ALA A 43 8.63 4.31 8.46
N HIS A 44 9.25 4.52 9.62
CA HIS A 44 10.56 5.16 9.72
C HIS A 44 11.66 4.34 9.04
N ALA A 45 11.69 3.02 9.27
CA ALA A 45 12.69 2.14 8.68
C ALA A 45 12.44 1.93 7.18
N LEU A 46 11.22 1.52 6.80
CA LEU A 46 10.86 1.24 5.41
C LEU A 46 11.06 2.46 4.50
N SER A 47 10.90 3.68 5.01
CA SER A 47 11.10 4.89 4.22
C SER A 47 12.55 5.21 3.90
N LYS A 48 13.51 4.55 4.57
CA LYS A 48 14.96 4.71 4.35
C LYS A 48 15.59 3.49 3.68
N LEU A 49 14.91 2.36 3.68
CA LEU A 49 15.37 1.14 3.00
C LEU A 49 15.16 1.29 1.50
N CYS A 50 16.26 1.24 0.74
CA CYS A 50 16.23 1.25 -0.71
C CYS A 50 15.82 -0.12 -1.24
N ARG A 51 14.82 -0.14 -2.12
CA ARG A 51 14.56 -1.32 -2.93
C ARG A 51 15.67 -1.59 -3.94
N PHE A 52 15.72 -2.84 -4.41
CA PHE A 52 16.70 -3.30 -5.39
C PHE A 52 18.15 -3.07 -4.94
N THR A 53 18.37 -3.08 -3.62
CA THR A 53 19.64 -2.76 -2.98
C THR A 53 20.27 -1.46 -3.51
N GLY A 54 19.44 -0.48 -3.90
CA GLY A 54 19.89 0.82 -4.40
C GLY A 54 20.27 0.89 -5.88
N HIS A 55 19.95 -0.12 -6.69
CA HIS A 55 20.29 -0.13 -8.14
C HIS A 55 19.27 0.56 -9.06
N CYS A 56 18.25 1.21 -8.49
CA CYS A 56 17.36 2.12 -9.23
C CYS A 56 18.13 3.34 -9.77
N ARG A 57 17.57 4.00 -10.79
CA ARG A 57 18.04 5.29 -11.35
C ARG A 57 18.13 6.41 -10.31
N GLY A 58 17.36 6.30 -9.24
CA GLY A 58 17.35 7.20 -8.09
C GLY A 58 16.90 6.45 -6.85
N PHE A 59 16.80 7.15 -5.72
CA PHE A 59 16.26 6.58 -4.49
C PHE A 59 14.86 5.98 -4.74
N TYR A 60 14.52 4.86 -4.13
CA TYR A 60 13.15 4.33 -4.14
C TYR A 60 12.99 3.42 -2.93
N SER A 61 12.04 3.76 -2.06
CA SER A 61 11.91 3.14 -0.74
C SER A 61 10.94 1.97 -0.72
N VAL A 62 11.13 1.05 0.23
CA VAL A 62 10.15 -0.01 0.53
C VAL A 62 8.80 0.60 0.94
N ALA A 63 8.80 1.69 1.71
CA ALA A 63 7.56 2.37 2.09
C ALA A 63 6.75 2.86 0.88
N GLN A 64 7.41 3.44 -0.13
CA GLN A 64 6.73 3.89 -1.35
C GLN A 64 6.15 2.70 -2.14
N HIS A 65 6.89 1.60 -2.22
CA HIS A 65 6.40 0.36 -2.81
C HIS A 65 5.16 -0.18 -2.09
N ALA A 66 5.21 -0.32 -0.77
CA ALA A 66 4.09 -0.80 0.03
C ALA A 66 2.82 0.07 -0.16
N VAL A 67 3.00 1.39 -0.20
CA VAL A 67 1.90 2.33 -0.52
C VAL A 67 1.34 2.06 -1.91
N LEU A 68 2.19 1.87 -2.93
CA LEU A 68 1.75 1.52 -4.30
C LEU A 68 0.96 0.21 -4.32
N VAL A 69 1.46 -0.87 -3.71
CA VAL A 69 0.79 -2.18 -3.65
C VAL A 69 -0.59 -2.04 -3.00
N SER A 70 -0.73 -1.23 -1.95
CA SER A 70 -2.03 -0.96 -1.31
C SER A 70 -3.08 -0.28 -2.21
N TYR A 71 -2.69 0.30 -3.35
CA TYR A 71 -3.59 0.88 -4.35
C TYR A 71 -3.87 -0.04 -5.54
N LEU A 72 -3.12 -1.13 -5.69
CA LEU A 72 -3.24 -2.09 -6.79
C LEU A 72 -4.15 -3.27 -6.44
N VAL A 73 -4.62 -3.36 -5.19
CA VAL A 73 -5.52 -4.40 -4.70
C VAL A 73 -6.93 -3.88 -4.46
N PRO A 74 -7.94 -4.77 -4.39
CA PRO A 74 -9.28 -4.42 -3.89
C PRO A 74 -9.23 -3.80 -2.48
N PRO A 75 -10.15 -2.87 -2.13
CA PRO A 75 -10.13 -2.15 -0.85
C PRO A 75 -10.05 -3.04 0.40
N GLU A 76 -10.67 -4.21 0.38
CA GLU A 76 -10.67 -5.21 1.44
C GLU A 76 -9.29 -5.83 1.72
N HIS A 77 -8.38 -5.77 0.75
CA HIS A 77 -7.01 -6.27 0.86
C HIS A 77 -5.97 -5.16 1.05
N ALA A 78 -6.37 -3.90 0.91
CA ALA A 78 -5.47 -2.75 0.92
C ALA A 78 -4.66 -2.62 2.22
N PHE A 79 -5.26 -2.95 3.37
CA PHE A 79 -4.54 -2.91 4.66
C PHE A 79 -3.46 -4.00 4.72
N HIS A 80 -3.79 -5.25 4.33
CA HIS A 80 -2.79 -6.31 4.25
C HIS A 80 -1.68 -5.97 3.23
N ALA A 81 -2.06 -5.43 2.07
CA ALA A 81 -1.12 -4.99 1.04
C ALA A 81 -0.19 -3.86 1.50
N LEU A 82 -0.63 -2.95 2.38
CA LEU A 82 0.27 -1.93 2.93
C LEU A 82 1.31 -2.56 3.87
N HIS A 83 0.92 -3.56 4.64
CA HIS A 83 1.74 -4.17 5.69
C HIS A 83 2.57 -5.39 5.22
N HIS A 84 2.50 -5.74 3.93
CA HIS A 84 3.06 -6.98 3.41
C HIS A 84 4.59 -7.08 3.52
N ASP A 85 5.29 -5.94 3.43
CA ASP A 85 6.76 -5.84 3.52
C ASP A 85 7.24 -5.32 4.89
N ASP A 86 6.37 -5.26 5.90
CA ASP A 86 6.72 -4.68 7.21
C ASP A 86 7.85 -5.40 7.93
N VAL A 87 8.03 -6.70 7.66
CA VAL A 87 9.14 -7.49 8.19
C VAL A 87 10.50 -6.90 7.81
N GLU A 88 10.59 -6.22 6.66
CA GLU A 88 11.82 -5.59 6.19
C GLU A 88 12.27 -4.44 7.08
N ALA A 89 11.36 -3.85 7.88
CA ALA A 89 11.71 -2.80 8.84
C ALA A 89 12.77 -3.26 9.86
N VAL A 90 12.80 -4.55 10.18
CA VAL A 90 13.78 -5.15 11.11
C VAL A 90 14.72 -6.15 10.44
N MET A 91 14.29 -6.82 9.36
CA MET A 91 15.08 -7.82 8.64
C MET A 91 15.88 -7.26 7.44
N GLY A 92 15.53 -6.05 6.97
CA GLY A 92 16.07 -5.41 5.76
C GLY A 92 15.46 -5.95 4.45
N ASP A 93 15.47 -5.12 3.39
CA ASP A 93 15.13 -5.57 2.03
C ASP A 93 16.27 -6.42 1.46
N MET A 94 16.02 -7.72 1.33
CA MET A 94 16.94 -8.65 0.68
C MET A 94 16.40 -9.07 -0.68
N SER A 95 17.22 -8.88 -1.73
CA SER A 95 16.83 -9.24 -3.09
C SER A 95 16.36 -10.70 -3.21
N SER A 96 15.24 -10.89 -3.90
CA SER A 96 14.63 -12.20 -4.15
C SER A 96 15.61 -13.29 -4.64
N PRO A 97 16.57 -13.02 -5.55
CA PRO A 97 17.56 -14.02 -5.97
C PRO A 97 18.48 -14.48 -4.83
N LEU A 98 18.92 -13.57 -3.95
CA LEU A 98 19.77 -13.91 -2.81
C LEU A 98 19.00 -14.71 -1.76
N LYS A 99 17.75 -14.32 -1.45
CA LYS A 99 16.87 -15.04 -0.52
C LYS A 99 16.72 -16.52 -0.90
N ARG A 100 16.77 -16.88 -2.19
CA ARG A 100 16.68 -18.30 -2.65
C ARG A 100 17.82 -19.19 -2.18
N LEU A 101 18.97 -18.60 -1.85
CA LEU A 101 20.16 -19.31 -1.39
C LEU A 101 20.19 -19.51 0.14
N LEU A 102 19.24 -18.92 0.88
CA LEU A 102 19.26 -18.80 2.35
C LEU A 102 17.93 -19.32 2.96
N PRO A 103 17.73 -20.65 3.03
CA PRO A 103 16.48 -21.22 3.55
C PRO A 103 16.25 -20.91 5.04
N GLU A 104 17.30 -20.84 5.85
CA GLU A 104 17.21 -20.50 7.27
C GLU A 104 16.75 -19.05 7.47
N TYR A 105 17.22 -18.13 6.63
CA TYR A 105 16.78 -16.74 6.64
C TYR A 105 15.29 -16.63 6.31
N LYS A 106 14.81 -17.36 5.30
CA LYS A 106 13.38 -17.39 4.94
C LYS A 106 12.50 -17.93 6.07
N ALA A 107 12.95 -18.97 6.77
CA ALA A 107 12.22 -19.52 7.90
C ALA A 107 12.11 -18.50 9.05
N LEU A 108 13.18 -17.76 9.32
CA LEU A 108 13.18 -16.67 10.30
C LEU A 108 12.29 -15.51 9.84
N GLU A 109 12.41 -15.07 8.59
CA GLU A 109 11.61 -14.00 7.99
C GLU A 109 10.11 -14.30 8.11
N HIS A 110 9.65 -15.50 7.72
CA HIS A 110 8.23 -15.87 7.85
C HIS A 110 7.73 -15.86 9.32
N ARG A 111 8.58 -16.24 10.28
CA ARG A 111 8.21 -16.20 11.71
C ARG A 111 8.07 -14.75 12.19
N VAL A 112 9.03 -13.90 11.84
CA VAL A 112 9.01 -12.48 12.22
C VAL A 112 7.86 -11.75 11.53
N GLU A 113 7.62 -12.00 10.24
CA GLU A 113 6.49 -11.47 9.47
C GLU A 113 5.16 -11.83 10.14
N ALA A 114 4.94 -13.11 10.46
CA ALA A 114 3.72 -13.54 11.15
C ALA A 114 3.51 -12.82 12.49
N ALA A 115 4.59 -12.62 13.26
CA ALA A 115 4.53 -11.91 14.53
C ALA A 115 4.19 -10.42 14.35
N ILE A 116 4.77 -9.75 13.36
CA ILE A 116 4.50 -8.33 13.07
C ILE A 116 3.08 -8.15 12.52
N LEU A 117 2.66 -8.97 11.55
CA LEU A 117 1.30 -8.93 11.01
C LEU A 117 0.25 -9.18 12.10
N ALA A 118 0.51 -10.07 13.05
CA ALA A 118 -0.38 -10.32 14.18
C ALA A 118 -0.56 -9.09 15.08
N GLN A 119 0.46 -8.24 15.25
CA GLN A 119 0.34 -6.99 16.01
C GLN A 119 -0.58 -5.97 15.33
N PHE A 120 -0.56 -5.91 14.00
CA PHE A 120 -1.53 -5.16 13.20
C PHE A 120 -2.84 -5.93 12.97
N GLY A 121 -2.95 -7.12 13.58
CA GLY A 121 -4.08 -8.04 13.55
C GLY A 121 -4.47 -8.49 12.13
N LEU A 122 -3.47 -8.70 11.30
CA LEU A 122 -3.54 -9.32 9.99
C LEU A 122 -3.18 -10.81 10.11
N PRO A 123 -3.78 -11.69 9.30
CA PRO A 123 -3.38 -13.09 9.25
C PRO A 123 -2.02 -13.22 8.56
N ALA A 124 -1.19 -14.18 9.00
CA ALA A 124 0.09 -14.49 8.33
C ALA A 124 -0.10 -15.02 6.89
N ALA A 125 -1.27 -15.61 6.59
CA ALA A 125 -1.59 -16.05 5.25
C ALA A 125 -2.00 -14.85 4.37
N MET A 126 -1.15 -14.52 3.41
CA MET A 126 -1.37 -13.40 2.50
C MET A 126 -2.35 -13.74 1.37
N PRO A 127 -3.33 -12.86 1.05
CA PRO A 127 -4.23 -13.04 -0.10
C PRO A 127 -3.45 -13.12 -1.43
N ALA A 128 -3.95 -13.90 -2.38
CA ALA A 128 -3.31 -14.07 -3.69
C ALA A 128 -3.26 -12.75 -4.48
N GLU A 129 -4.25 -11.89 -4.26
CA GLU A 129 -4.39 -10.55 -4.83
C GLU A 129 -3.23 -9.64 -4.42
N VAL A 130 -2.80 -9.71 -3.16
CA VAL A 130 -1.66 -8.93 -2.66
C VAL A 130 -0.37 -9.38 -3.36
N LYS A 131 -0.15 -10.70 -3.44
CA LYS A 131 1.01 -11.26 -4.13
C LYS A 131 1.03 -10.89 -5.62
N HIS A 132 -0.14 -10.88 -6.28
CA HIS A 132 -0.23 -10.46 -7.67
C HIS A 132 0.07 -8.96 -7.81
N ALA A 133 -0.47 -8.12 -6.92
CA ALA A 133 -0.23 -6.69 -6.92
C ALA A 133 1.24 -6.32 -6.65
N ASP A 134 1.93 -7.04 -5.78
CA ASP A 134 3.38 -6.91 -5.59
C ASP A 134 4.14 -7.18 -6.90
N LEU A 135 3.82 -8.25 -7.63
CA LEU A 135 4.42 -8.53 -8.94
C LEU A 135 4.13 -7.43 -9.98
N VAL A 136 2.91 -6.87 -9.97
CA VAL A 136 2.54 -5.73 -10.85
C VAL A 136 3.34 -4.48 -10.46
N ALA A 137 3.51 -4.20 -9.17
CA ALA A 137 4.35 -3.12 -8.67
C ALA A 137 5.81 -3.33 -9.09
N LEU A 138 6.37 -4.52 -8.87
CA LEU A 138 7.73 -4.91 -9.29
C LEU A 138 7.95 -4.72 -10.80
N ARG A 139 6.97 -5.07 -11.63
CA ARG A 139 7.01 -4.85 -13.09
C ARG A 139 6.96 -3.36 -13.45
N THR A 140 6.16 -2.58 -12.73
CA THR A 140 6.06 -1.12 -12.89
C THR A 140 7.38 -0.43 -12.51
N GLU A 141 7.97 -0.82 -11.39
CA GLU A 141 9.27 -0.36 -10.90
C GLU A 141 10.39 -0.68 -11.88
N GLN A 142 10.39 -1.91 -12.43
CA GLN A 142 11.34 -2.29 -13.46
C GLN A 142 11.24 -1.38 -14.71
N ARG A 143 10.02 -1.06 -15.15
CA ARG A 143 9.77 -0.19 -16.31
C ARG A 143 10.30 1.23 -16.07
N ASP A 144 9.97 1.79 -14.90
CA ASP A 144 10.14 3.22 -14.64
C ASP A 144 11.49 3.57 -14.01
N LEU A 145 12.00 2.70 -13.14
CA LEU A 145 13.11 3.01 -12.24
C LEU A 145 14.42 2.28 -12.60
N MET A 146 14.38 1.18 -13.35
CA MET A 146 15.56 0.35 -13.61
C MET A 146 16.21 0.63 -14.97
N HIS A 147 17.54 0.55 -15.06
CA HIS A 147 18.26 0.55 -16.33
C HIS A 147 18.24 -0.84 -16.98
N ILE A 148 17.13 -1.19 -17.65
CA ILE A 148 17.01 -2.49 -18.31
C ILE A 148 17.49 -2.42 -19.77
N ALA A 149 18.72 -2.88 -20.02
CA ALA A 149 19.29 -3.00 -21.36
C ALA A 149 18.83 -4.32 -22.04
N GLY A 150 17.52 -4.54 -22.13
CA GLY A 150 16.93 -5.75 -22.73
C GLY A 150 16.98 -7.01 -21.84
N GLY A 151 17.32 -6.87 -20.56
CA GLY A 151 17.25 -7.97 -19.59
C GLY A 151 15.82 -8.47 -19.38
N ARG A 152 15.66 -9.77 -19.17
CA ARG A 152 14.37 -10.43 -18.88
C ARG A 152 14.37 -10.96 -17.46
N TRP A 153 13.30 -10.74 -16.71
CA TRP A 153 13.09 -11.37 -15.40
C TRP A 153 11.98 -12.42 -15.52
N PRO A 154 12.30 -13.73 -15.54
CA PRO A 154 11.30 -14.78 -15.76
C PRO A 154 10.13 -14.78 -14.76
N SER A 155 10.35 -14.26 -13.54
CA SER A 155 9.29 -14.11 -12.54
C SER A 155 8.20 -13.10 -12.90
N LEU A 156 8.43 -12.28 -13.93
CA LEU A 156 7.48 -11.27 -14.42
C LEU A 156 6.86 -11.65 -15.77
N ASP A 157 7.06 -12.89 -16.22
CA ASP A 157 6.47 -13.36 -17.47
C ASP A 157 4.94 -13.33 -17.38
N GLY A 158 4.29 -12.65 -18.33
CA GLY A 158 2.83 -12.48 -18.35
C GLY A 158 2.30 -11.46 -17.34
N ILE A 159 3.17 -10.76 -16.60
CA ILE A 159 2.78 -9.66 -15.72
C ILE A 159 2.95 -8.34 -16.48
N GLU A 160 1.85 -7.60 -16.60
CA GLU A 160 1.85 -6.26 -17.17
C GLU A 160 2.06 -5.22 -16.06
N PRO A 161 2.80 -4.12 -16.34
CA PRO A 161 2.94 -3.04 -15.39
C PRO A 161 1.61 -2.31 -15.20
N SER A 162 1.46 -1.64 -14.06
CA SER A 162 0.33 -0.77 -13.80
C SER A 162 0.19 0.31 -14.88
N ASN A 163 -1.05 0.64 -15.22
CA ASN A 163 -1.40 1.75 -16.11
C ASN A 163 -1.33 3.11 -15.40
N MET A 164 -0.92 3.14 -14.13
CA MET A 164 -0.56 4.36 -13.43
C MET A 164 0.58 5.08 -14.14
N HIS A 165 0.63 6.40 -13.96
CA HIS A 165 1.69 7.23 -14.51
C HIS A 165 3.06 6.78 -13.99
N THR A 166 4.10 7.16 -14.73
CA THR A 166 5.50 6.91 -14.38
C THR A 166 5.75 7.22 -12.91
N LEU A 167 6.34 6.26 -12.21
CA LEU A 167 6.67 6.42 -10.80
C LEU A 167 7.68 7.55 -10.61
N GLU A 168 7.32 8.51 -9.75
CA GLU A 168 8.22 9.54 -9.26
C GLU A 168 8.70 9.15 -7.86
N PRO A 169 10.00 8.89 -7.67
CA PRO A 169 10.55 8.65 -6.35
C PRO A 169 10.23 9.70 -5.30
N MET A 170 9.85 9.23 -4.11
CA MET A 170 9.64 10.05 -2.94
C MET A 170 10.91 10.10 -2.09
N GLU A 171 11.26 11.29 -1.61
CA GLU A 171 12.25 11.44 -0.54
C GLU A 171 11.83 10.65 0.73
N PRO A 172 12.78 10.17 1.56
CA PRO A 172 12.48 9.31 2.71
C PRO A 172 11.39 9.84 3.65
N GLU A 173 11.39 11.14 3.97
CA GLU A 173 10.36 11.71 4.85
C GLU A 173 8.98 11.78 4.19
N MET A 174 8.95 11.96 2.87
CA MET A 174 7.71 11.94 2.10
C MET A 174 7.10 10.54 2.08
N ALA A 175 7.92 9.53 1.80
CA ALA A 175 7.50 8.13 1.80
C ALA A 175 7.01 7.69 3.19
N ARG A 176 7.70 8.12 4.27
CA ARG A 176 7.27 7.87 5.65
C ARG A 176 5.87 8.43 5.92
N ARG A 177 5.64 9.69 5.56
CA ARG A 177 4.33 10.35 5.73
C ARG A 177 3.24 9.70 4.90
N ALA A 178 3.55 9.29 3.67
CA ALA A 178 2.61 8.61 2.80
C ALA A 178 2.18 7.24 3.36
N TYR A 179 3.14 6.47 3.88
CA TYR A 179 2.86 5.18 4.53
C TYR A 179 1.95 5.36 5.76
N LEU A 180 2.31 6.26 6.68
CA LEU A 180 1.50 6.52 7.88
C LEU A 180 0.10 7.02 7.52
N ALA A 181 -0.01 7.97 6.60
CA ALA A 181 -1.32 8.45 6.15
C ALA A 181 -2.17 7.33 5.56
N ARG A 182 -1.57 6.45 4.76
CA ARG A 182 -2.26 5.30 4.16
C ARG A 182 -2.67 4.27 5.21
N HIS A 183 -1.85 4.02 6.22
CA HIS A 183 -2.19 3.17 7.35
C HIS A 183 -3.44 3.69 8.08
N PHE A 184 -3.42 4.94 8.54
CA PHE A 184 -4.55 5.52 9.27
C PHE A 184 -5.82 5.65 8.40
N GLN A 185 -5.68 5.80 7.08
CA GLN A 185 -6.82 5.77 6.16
C GLN A 185 -7.47 4.38 6.06
N LEU A 186 -6.67 3.32 6.16
CA LEU A 186 -7.10 1.93 5.97
C LEU A 186 -7.41 1.21 7.29
N LEU A 187 -7.17 1.84 8.44
CA LEU A 187 -7.48 1.29 9.74
C LEU A 187 -8.94 0.80 9.76
N PRO A 188 -9.18 -0.49 10.03
CA PRO A 188 -10.53 -1.02 10.13
C PRO A 188 -11.30 -0.28 11.22
N ALA A 189 -12.58 0.04 10.97
CA ALA A 189 -13.42 0.83 11.88
C ALA A 189 -13.55 0.28 13.33
N ASN A 190 -13.11 -0.97 13.57
CA ASN A 190 -13.10 -1.61 14.89
C ASN A 190 -11.72 -1.65 15.57
N ARG A 191 -10.70 -0.94 15.04
CA ARG A 191 -9.37 -0.88 15.66
C ARG A 191 -8.95 0.55 15.98
N VAL A 192 -8.51 0.72 17.23
CA VAL A 192 -7.78 1.88 17.71
C VAL A 192 -6.37 1.38 17.99
N ASP A 193 -5.38 1.87 17.26
CA ASP A 193 -3.97 1.59 17.55
C ASP A 193 -3.63 2.22 18.92
N PRO A 194 -2.78 1.62 19.78
CA PRO A 194 -2.34 2.28 20.99
C PRO A 194 -1.60 3.56 20.57
N THR A 195 -2.24 4.70 20.82
CA THR A 195 -1.66 6.01 20.54
C THR A 195 -0.25 6.09 21.14
N PRO A 196 0.75 6.63 20.43
CA PRO A 196 2.03 6.96 21.05
C PRO A 196 1.74 7.88 22.24
N GLU A 197 2.29 7.58 23.42
CA GLU A 197 2.36 8.55 24.52
C GLU A 197 3.03 9.82 23.96
N SER A 198 2.21 10.85 23.79
CA SER A 198 2.56 12.04 23.02
C SER A 198 3.34 13.01 23.90
N ASP A 199 4.67 12.97 23.81
CA ASP A 199 5.51 14.13 24.16
C ASP A 199 5.68 15.09 22.95
N ALA A 200 4.98 14.84 21.84
CA ALA A 200 4.85 15.80 20.75
C ALA A 200 3.82 16.88 21.15
N PRO A 201 4.17 18.18 21.09
CA PRO A 201 3.26 19.23 21.49
C PRO A 201 1.98 19.17 20.65
N ALA A 202 0.85 19.12 21.35
CA ALA A 202 -0.48 19.17 20.77
C ALA A 202 -0.56 20.29 19.76
N ASN A 203 -0.74 19.95 18.48
CA ASN A 203 -1.13 20.92 17.48
C ASN A 203 -2.56 20.62 17.07
N ASP A 204 -3.45 21.51 17.51
CA ASP A 204 -4.83 21.66 17.09
C ASP A 204 -4.95 21.56 15.56
N ALA A 205 -5.24 20.38 15.03
CA ALA A 205 -5.66 20.24 13.64
C ALA A 205 -7.18 20.10 13.59
N LYS A 206 -7.88 21.19 13.91
CA LYS A 206 -9.19 21.44 13.33
C LYS A 206 -9.01 21.41 11.82
N HIS A 207 -9.65 20.45 11.14
CA HIS A 207 -9.73 20.44 9.69
C HIS A 207 -10.34 21.78 9.22
N TYR A 208 -9.48 22.66 8.72
CA TYR A 208 -9.85 23.94 8.14
C TYR A 208 -9.13 24.08 6.80
N ILE A 209 -9.92 24.16 5.72
CA ILE A 209 -9.46 24.57 4.39
C ILE A 209 -9.62 26.10 4.35
N PRO A 210 -8.55 26.89 4.17
CA PRO A 210 -8.69 28.33 3.99
C PRO A 210 -9.36 28.64 2.65
N ASP A 211 -10.31 29.58 2.68
CA ASP A 211 -10.90 30.23 1.51
C ASP A 211 -9.79 30.76 0.59
N PRO A 212 -9.70 30.30 -0.68
CA PRO A 212 -8.66 30.75 -1.59
C PRO A 212 -8.94 32.19 -2.01
N GLY A 213 -8.08 33.11 -1.60
CA GLY A 213 -8.02 34.45 -2.16
C GLY A 213 -7.95 34.43 -3.70
N ALA A 214 -8.41 35.55 -4.28
CA ALA A 214 -8.86 35.90 -5.65
C ALA A 214 -8.42 35.11 -6.90
N ASP A 215 -7.46 34.18 -6.84
CA ASP A 215 -6.84 33.57 -8.02
C ASP A 215 -7.07 32.06 -8.15
N GLY A 216 -7.84 31.42 -7.25
CA GLY A 216 -8.42 30.07 -7.46
C GLY A 216 -7.45 28.88 -7.56
N TRP A 217 -6.12 29.09 -7.42
CA TRP A 217 -5.11 28.03 -7.46
C TRP A 217 -4.54 27.73 -6.07
N VAL A 218 -4.64 26.48 -5.62
CA VAL A 218 -3.99 26.00 -4.39
C VAL A 218 -2.54 25.65 -4.70
N SER A 219 -1.62 26.55 -4.37
CA SER A 219 -0.18 26.29 -4.52
C SER A 219 0.36 25.41 -3.39
N GLU A 220 1.48 24.68 -3.63
CA GLU A 220 2.16 23.85 -2.62
C GLU A 220 2.53 24.63 -1.35
N ARG A 221 2.78 25.94 -1.47
CA ARG A 221 3.11 26.82 -0.33
C ARG A 221 1.93 27.09 0.60
N VAL A 222 0.71 26.75 0.20
CA VAL A 222 -0.54 27.04 0.93
C VAL A 222 -1.24 25.73 1.36
N TRP A 223 -0.76 24.57 0.90
CA TRP A 223 -1.34 23.26 1.22
C TRP A 223 -0.94 22.76 2.60
N LYS A 224 -1.93 22.36 3.42
CA LYS A 224 -1.71 21.81 4.76
C LYS A 224 -2.03 20.31 4.91
N GLY A 225 -2.42 19.61 3.83
CA GLY A 225 -2.70 18.16 3.81
C GLY A 225 -1.52 17.28 3.36
N THR A 226 -1.76 16.01 3.01
CA THR A 226 -0.68 15.14 2.48
C THR A 226 -0.42 15.40 0.99
N PRO A 227 0.79 15.16 0.47
CA PRO A 227 1.07 15.33 -0.97
C PRO A 227 0.34 14.32 -1.87
N TYR A 228 -0.06 13.18 -1.32
CA TYR A 228 -0.92 12.22 -2.01
C TYR A 228 -2.36 12.75 -2.17
N ASP A 229 -2.88 13.48 -1.18
CA ASP A 229 -4.18 14.18 -1.28
C ASP A 229 -4.14 15.31 -2.32
N LEU A 230 -3.00 16.02 -2.44
CA LEU A 230 -2.77 17.03 -3.47
C LEU A 230 -2.80 16.42 -4.89
N MET A 231 -2.19 15.24 -5.07
CA MET A 231 -2.24 14.48 -6.31
C MET A 231 -3.67 14.05 -6.67
N ARG A 232 -4.45 13.58 -5.69
CA ARG A 232 -5.86 13.17 -5.88
C ARG A 232 -6.77 14.35 -6.22
N LEU A 233 -6.56 15.50 -5.59
CA LEU A 233 -7.26 16.76 -5.91
C LEU A 233 -7.01 17.20 -7.35
N ARG A 234 -5.75 17.18 -7.82
CA ARG A 234 -5.40 17.53 -9.21
C ARG A 234 -5.99 16.57 -10.25
N ARG A 235 -6.29 15.33 -9.87
CA ARG A 235 -6.93 14.32 -10.72
C ARG A 235 -8.46 14.24 -10.58
N GLY A 236 -9.07 15.11 -9.77
CA GLY A 236 -10.52 15.15 -9.57
C GLY A 236 -11.09 13.96 -8.79
N LEU A 237 -10.26 13.31 -7.96
CA LEU A 237 -10.60 12.11 -7.20
C LEU A 237 -11.01 12.42 -5.73
N VAL A 238 -10.90 13.69 -5.33
CA VAL A 238 -11.45 14.31 -4.10
C VAL A 238 -11.92 15.73 -4.48
N TYR A 239 -13.07 16.17 -3.97
CA TYR A 239 -13.70 17.45 -4.35
C TYR A 239 -13.41 18.56 -3.34
N ARG A 240 -13.34 19.82 -3.82
CA ARG A 240 -12.95 20.99 -3.04
C ARG A 240 -14.05 21.45 -2.06
N THR A 241 -15.32 21.24 -2.40
CA THR A 241 -16.50 21.48 -1.54
C THR A 241 -17.58 20.40 -1.75
N ALA A 242 -18.58 20.34 -0.87
CA ALA A 242 -19.75 19.47 -1.04
C ALA A 242 -20.55 19.82 -2.30
N GLU A 243 -20.65 21.12 -2.62
CA GLU A 243 -21.34 21.62 -3.82
C GLU A 243 -20.63 21.19 -5.12
N ASP A 244 -19.29 21.10 -5.12
CA ASP A 244 -18.51 20.61 -6.26
C ASP A 244 -18.70 19.11 -6.50
N ALA A 245 -18.80 18.32 -5.43
CA ALA A 245 -19.11 16.90 -5.51
C ALA A 245 -20.52 16.69 -6.08
N GLU A 246 -21.50 17.49 -5.64
CA GLU A 246 -22.88 17.46 -6.12
C GLU A 246 -23.02 17.97 -7.57
N ALA A 247 -22.25 18.96 -8.00
CA ALA A 247 -22.24 19.45 -9.37
C ALA A 247 -21.67 18.40 -10.34
N ARG A 248 -20.59 17.69 -9.96
CA ARG A 248 -20.03 16.58 -10.75
C ARG A 248 -20.96 15.37 -10.76
N ALA A 249 -21.58 15.03 -9.63
CA ALA A 249 -22.60 13.98 -9.55
C ALA A 249 -23.80 14.28 -10.47
N ARG A 250 -24.25 15.55 -10.52
CA ARG A 250 -25.27 16.00 -11.47
C ARG A 250 -24.80 15.91 -12.93
N HIS A 251 -23.53 16.24 -13.21
CA HIS A 251 -22.96 16.13 -14.56
C HIS A 251 -22.78 14.66 -15.01
N MET A 252 -22.39 13.75 -14.11
CA MET A 252 -22.30 12.31 -14.40
C MET A 252 -23.68 11.67 -14.51
N ALA A 253 -24.65 12.10 -13.70
CA ALA A 253 -26.05 11.72 -13.84
C ALA A 253 -26.66 12.23 -15.16
N ALA A 254 -26.29 13.44 -15.61
CA ALA A 254 -26.68 13.97 -16.92
C ALA A 254 -25.98 13.24 -18.09
N ALA A 255 -24.70 12.85 -17.92
CA ALA A 255 -23.98 12.03 -18.88
C ALA A 255 -24.56 10.60 -18.97
N HIS A 256 -25.10 10.06 -17.87
CA HIS A 256 -25.86 8.81 -17.87
C HIS A 256 -27.31 8.96 -18.34
N ALA A 257 -27.94 10.12 -18.16
CA ALA A 257 -29.26 10.43 -18.72
C ALA A 257 -29.23 10.66 -20.24
N GLY A 258 -28.05 10.90 -20.82
CA GLY A 258 -27.81 10.93 -22.27
C GLY A 258 -27.41 9.59 -22.89
N SER A 259 -27.24 8.54 -22.09
CA SER A 259 -26.98 7.18 -22.58
C SER A 259 -28.31 6.48 -22.81
N ALA A 260 -28.86 6.60 -24.02
CA ALA A 260 -29.88 5.67 -24.48
C ALA A 260 -29.41 4.22 -24.21
N ALA A 261 -30.34 3.39 -23.72
CA ALA A 261 -30.12 2.00 -23.31
C ALA A 261 -29.10 1.27 -24.20
N ILE A 262 -27.97 0.87 -23.61
CA ILE A 262 -26.99 0.02 -24.30
C ILE A 262 -27.60 -1.37 -24.39
N GLY A 263 -28.13 -1.69 -25.58
CA GLY A 263 -28.59 -3.02 -25.94
C GLY A 263 -27.45 -4.03 -25.84
N CYS A 264 -27.73 -5.16 -25.20
CA CYS A 264 -26.83 -6.30 -25.09
C CYS A 264 -26.38 -6.77 -26.49
N THR A 265 -25.09 -7.06 -26.66
CA THR A 265 -24.50 -7.56 -27.92
C THR A 265 -24.38 -9.08 -28.00
N CYS A 266 -25.08 -9.82 -27.12
CA CYS A 266 -25.45 -11.20 -27.42
C CYS A 266 -26.79 -11.20 -28.18
N PRO A 267 -27.00 -12.01 -29.23
CA PRO A 267 -28.25 -11.98 -29.97
C PRO A 267 -29.40 -12.74 -29.27
N SER A 268 -29.53 -12.65 -27.95
CA SER A 268 -30.69 -13.19 -27.21
C SER A 268 -31.11 -12.43 -25.93
N GLY A 269 -30.39 -11.38 -25.52
CA GLY A 269 -30.96 -10.29 -24.70
C GLY A 269 -31.38 -10.57 -23.25
N ASP A 270 -31.15 -11.75 -22.67
CA ASP A 270 -31.56 -12.06 -21.28
C ASP A 270 -30.40 -12.33 -20.28
N GLY A 271 -29.15 -12.34 -20.77
CA GLY A 271 -27.95 -12.39 -19.91
C GLY A 271 -27.61 -13.75 -19.28
N SER A 272 -28.15 -14.87 -19.76
CA SER A 272 -27.78 -16.21 -19.23
C SER A 272 -26.59 -16.88 -19.95
N LEU A 273 -25.72 -17.56 -19.20
CA LEU A 273 -24.50 -18.26 -19.68
C LEU A 273 -24.70 -19.77 -19.86
N ARG A 274 -25.64 -20.22 -20.71
CA ARG A 274 -25.77 -21.67 -21.05
C ARG A 274 -25.67 -21.93 -22.55
N TRP A 275 -25.06 -23.06 -22.91
CA TRP A 275 -24.86 -23.55 -24.29
C TRP A 275 -25.28 -25.02 -24.41
N PRO A 276 -25.95 -25.47 -25.50
CA PRO A 276 -26.47 -24.70 -26.65
C PRO A 276 -27.88 -24.14 -26.42
N CYS A 277 -28.21 -23.03 -27.11
CA CYS A 277 -29.49 -22.32 -26.99
C CYS A 277 -30.67 -23.16 -27.55
N PRO A 278 -31.75 -23.38 -26.76
CA PRO A 278 -32.85 -24.29 -27.16
C PRO A 278 -33.77 -23.77 -28.27
N THR A 279 -33.65 -22.50 -28.67
CA THR A 279 -34.44 -21.90 -29.76
C THR A 279 -33.73 -21.83 -31.11
N HIS A 280 -32.40 -22.01 -31.16
CA HIS A 280 -31.63 -21.99 -32.41
C HIS A 280 -30.56 -23.10 -32.40
N PRO A 281 -30.83 -24.29 -32.96
CA PRO A 281 -29.77 -25.29 -33.11
C PRO A 281 -28.79 -24.85 -34.21
N PRO A 282 -27.47 -25.03 -34.03
CA PRO A 282 -26.49 -24.57 -35.00
C PRO A 282 -26.58 -25.39 -36.31
N ALA A 283 -26.71 -24.69 -37.44
CA ALA A 283 -26.83 -25.30 -38.75
C ALA A 283 -25.44 -25.57 -39.38
N GLY A 284 -25.15 -26.85 -39.62
CA GLY A 284 -24.38 -27.33 -40.78
C GLY A 284 -22.86 -27.34 -40.69
N ALA A 285 -22.29 -28.45 -40.20
CA ALA A 285 -20.99 -28.92 -40.67
C ALA A 285 -21.17 -29.58 -42.06
N PRO A 286 -20.27 -29.38 -43.03
CA PRO A 286 -20.44 -29.89 -44.39
C PRO A 286 -20.19 -31.41 -44.47
N THR A 287 -21.02 -32.10 -45.26
CA THR A 287 -20.59 -33.22 -46.12
C THR A 287 -20.22 -32.68 -47.48
#